data_AF-A0A917VD08-F1
#
_entry.id   AF-A0A917VD08-F1
#
_cell.length_a   1.000
_cell.length_b   1.000
_cell.length_c   1.000
_cell.angle_alpha   90.00
_cell.angle_beta   90.00
_cell.angle_gamma   90.00
#
_symmetry.space_group_name_H-M   'P 1'
#
loop_
_entity.id
_entity.type
_entity.pdbx_description
1 polymer ?
#
loop_
_entity_poly.entity_id
_entity_poly.type
_entity_poly.pdbx_seq_one_letter_code
_entity_poly.pdbx_strand_id
1 'polypeptide(L)'
;MNESQTGGQATGGGDLLAGARDLGSAIEEHARVLTEAPDDYPRVVEAVNHLRATAIAYADLCAREAGWGDPFSNLASDRRADEEAEAEEPAGAAGEQAPVVDLEVDYRIRVHDVAGAARLIGEEVSPDLPGAASDVVARLFQRDGWDPSRYGDIFEVLDHTWSCGPDDPVN
;
A
#
# COMPACT_ATOMS: atom_id res chain seq x y z
N MET A 1 -18.39 -36.42 -38.08
CA MET A 1 -18.99 -36.24 -36.74
C MET A 1 -17.99 -36.82 -35.75
N ASN A 2 -17.73 -36.08 -34.68
CA ASN A 2 -16.51 -36.07 -33.84
C ASN A 2 -15.35 -35.37 -34.57
N GLU A 3 -14.66 -34.38 -34.01
CA GLU A 3 -14.11 -34.36 -32.64
C GLU A 3 -14.42 -33.06 -31.87
N SER A 4 -14.68 -33.26 -30.58
CA SER A 4 -14.87 -32.24 -29.56
C SER A 4 -13.56 -31.51 -29.27
N GLN A 5 -13.52 -30.19 -29.53
CA GLN A 5 -12.50 -29.31 -28.95
C GLN A 5 -12.86 -29.04 -27.49
N THR A 6 -12.18 -29.74 -26.59
CA THR A 6 -12.16 -29.46 -25.16
C THR A 6 -11.42 -28.15 -24.94
N GLY A 7 -12.16 -27.13 -24.50
CA GLY A 7 -11.62 -25.81 -24.17
C GLY A 7 -10.56 -25.88 -23.08
N GLY A 8 -9.41 -25.25 -23.33
CA GLY A 8 -8.38 -25.00 -22.34
C GLY A 8 -8.84 -23.92 -21.36
N GLN A 9 -9.28 -24.34 -20.18
CA GLN A 9 -9.48 -23.46 -19.02
C GLN A 9 -9.02 -24.21 -17.76
N ALA A 10 -7.75 -24.06 -17.38
CA ALA A 10 -7.23 -24.47 -16.05
C ALA A 10 -5.78 -24.00 -15.74
N THR A 11 -5.27 -22.88 -16.28
CA THR A 11 -3.87 -22.48 -16.02
C THR A 11 -3.68 -21.63 -14.77
N GLY A 12 -4.62 -20.75 -14.41
CA GLY A 12 -4.40 -19.78 -13.31
C GLY A 12 -4.24 -20.40 -11.91
N GLY A 13 -4.88 -21.54 -11.64
CA GLY A 13 -4.75 -22.22 -10.33
C GLY A 13 -3.40 -22.90 -10.11
N GLY A 14 -2.73 -23.33 -11.19
CA GLY A 14 -1.40 -23.93 -11.12
C GLY A 14 -0.32 -22.88 -10.80
N ASP A 15 -0.45 -21.70 -11.39
CA ASP A 15 0.48 -20.60 -11.21
C ASP A 15 0.41 -20.04 -9.78
N LEU A 16 -0.80 -19.86 -9.21
CA LEU A 16 -0.98 -19.42 -7.83
C LEU A 16 -0.31 -20.36 -6.81
N LEU A 17 -0.43 -21.67 -7.02
CA LEU A 17 0.21 -22.66 -6.14
C LEU A 17 1.73 -22.63 -6.26
N ALA A 18 2.27 -22.41 -7.46
CA ALA A 18 3.70 -22.23 -7.66
C ALA A 18 4.20 -20.96 -6.96
N GLY A 19 3.53 -19.82 -7.16
CA GLY A 19 3.89 -18.56 -6.48
C GLY A 19 3.84 -18.66 -4.96
N ALA A 20 2.85 -19.37 -4.40
CA ALA A 20 2.77 -19.62 -2.96
C ALA A 20 3.95 -20.46 -2.43
N ARG A 21 4.41 -21.45 -3.22
CA ARG A 21 5.58 -22.28 -2.87
C ARG A 21 6.87 -21.48 -2.93
N ASP A 22 7.01 -20.62 -3.93
CA ASP A 22 8.18 -19.74 -4.07
C ASP A 22 8.27 -18.79 -2.86
N LEU A 23 7.13 -18.19 -2.47
CA LEU A 23 7.06 -17.35 -1.26
C LEU A 23 7.43 -18.13 0.00
N GLY A 24 6.88 -19.35 0.17
CA GLY A 24 7.22 -20.22 1.29
C GLY A 24 8.72 -20.53 1.36
N SER A 25 9.34 -20.82 0.21
CA SER A 25 10.77 -21.11 0.11
C SER A 25 11.64 -19.91 0.49
N ALA A 26 11.22 -18.70 0.11
CA ALA A 26 11.92 -17.47 0.49
C ALA A 26 11.83 -17.17 1.99
N ILE A 27 10.70 -17.48 2.64
CA ILE A 27 10.54 -17.37 4.11
C ILE A 27 11.49 -18.35 4.81
N GLU A 28 11.53 -19.61 4.36
CA GLU A 28 12.42 -20.63 4.92
C GLU A 28 13.90 -20.25 4.79
N GLU A 29 14.28 -19.70 3.63
CA GLU A 29 15.66 -19.24 3.40
C GLU A 29 16.04 -18.09 4.34
N HIS A 30 15.16 -17.10 4.52
CA HIS A 30 15.42 -16.02 5.46
C HIS A 30 15.58 -16.52 6.90
N ALA A 31 14.69 -17.41 7.35
CA ALA A 31 14.78 -18.01 8.68
C ALA A 31 16.08 -18.82 8.86
N ARG A 32 16.50 -19.56 7.82
CA ARG A 32 17.75 -20.30 7.81
C ARG A 32 18.96 -19.37 7.90
N VAL A 33 19.00 -18.30 7.12
CA VAL A 33 20.10 -17.31 7.15
C VAL A 33 20.22 -16.66 8.53
N LEU A 34 19.10 -16.24 9.12
CA LEU A 34 19.10 -15.70 10.48
C LEU A 34 19.59 -16.69 11.54
N THR A 35 19.33 -17.98 11.34
CA THR A 35 19.78 -19.04 12.27
C THR A 35 21.26 -19.36 12.10
N GLU A 36 21.75 -19.40 10.86
CA GLU A 36 23.14 -19.79 10.56
C GLU A 36 24.13 -18.64 10.76
N ALA A 37 23.74 -17.42 10.40
CA ALA A 37 24.64 -16.27 10.32
C ALA A 37 23.91 -14.95 10.67
N PRO A 38 23.39 -14.80 11.90
CA PRO A 38 22.65 -13.60 12.30
C PRO A 38 23.50 -12.31 12.23
N ASP A 39 24.82 -12.43 12.42
CA ASP A 39 25.75 -11.29 12.40
C ASP A 39 26.25 -10.93 10.99
N ASP A 40 25.93 -11.75 9.97
CA ASP A 40 26.27 -11.49 8.57
C ASP A 40 25.20 -10.61 7.94
N TYR A 41 25.23 -9.32 8.29
CA TYR A 41 24.25 -8.33 7.85
C TYR A 41 24.01 -8.34 6.33
N PRO A 42 25.05 -8.34 5.46
CA PRO A 42 24.85 -8.42 4.01
C PRO A 42 24.01 -9.63 3.58
N ARG A 43 24.29 -10.82 4.15
CA ARG A 43 23.58 -12.05 3.82
C ARG A 43 22.13 -12.01 4.32
N VAL A 44 21.89 -11.46 5.50
CA VAL A 44 20.54 -11.26 6.04
C VAL A 44 19.73 -10.32 5.14
N VAL A 45 20.33 -9.19 4.74
CA VAL A 45 19.68 -8.20 3.86
C VAL A 45 19.36 -8.80 2.48
N GLU A 46 20.27 -9.60 1.91
CA GLU A 46 20.02 -10.30 0.65
C GLU A 46 18.82 -11.24 0.76
N ALA A 47 18.74 -12.04 1.83
CA ALA A 47 17.63 -12.94 2.07
C ALA A 47 16.30 -12.20 2.27
N VAL A 48 16.30 -11.07 3.00
CA VAL A 48 15.10 -10.21 3.17
C VAL A 48 14.67 -9.60 1.84
N ASN A 49 15.60 -9.11 1.03
CA ASN A 49 15.28 -8.53 -0.28
C ASN A 49 14.68 -9.59 -1.22
N HIS A 50 15.21 -10.81 -1.19
CA HIS A 50 14.64 -11.92 -1.94
C HIS A 50 13.22 -12.25 -1.48
N LEU A 51 13.00 -12.37 -0.16
CA LEU A 51 11.67 -12.57 0.43
C LEU A 51 10.68 -11.47 -0.02
N ARG A 52 11.09 -10.20 0.07
CA ARG A 52 10.28 -9.06 -0.36
C ARG A 52 9.92 -9.15 -1.84
N ALA A 53 10.89 -9.45 -2.70
CA ALA A 53 10.65 -9.58 -4.14
C ALA A 53 9.62 -10.67 -4.46
N THR A 54 9.73 -11.83 -3.78
CA THR A 54 8.80 -12.95 -3.97
C THR A 54 7.42 -12.64 -3.42
N ALA A 55 7.31 -11.91 -2.30
CA ALA A 55 6.03 -11.46 -1.76
C ALA A 55 5.30 -10.52 -2.75
N ILE A 56 6.01 -9.55 -3.34
CA ILE A 56 5.45 -8.65 -4.37
C ILE A 56 4.97 -9.46 -5.58
N ALA A 57 5.80 -10.39 -6.09
CA ALA A 57 5.43 -11.22 -7.23
C ALA A 57 4.20 -12.09 -6.94
N TYR A 58 4.06 -12.61 -5.72
CA TYR A 58 2.89 -13.38 -5.31
C TYR A 58 1.63 -12.51 -5.19
N ALA A 59 1.76 -11.29 -4.67
CA ALA A 59 0.65 -10.34 -4.61
C ALA A 59 0.14 -9.97 -6.02
N ASP A 60 1.05 -9.68 -6.95
CA ASP A 60 0.71 -9.44 -8.35
C ASP A 60 0.00 -10.65 -9.00
N LEU A 61 0.44 -11.86 -8.65
CA LEU A 61 -0.16 -13.09 -9.13
C LEU A 61 -1.59 -13.29 -8.56
N CYS A 62 -1.80 -12.99 -7.28
CA CYS A 62 -3.12 -13.02 -6.65
C CYS A 62 -4.07 -12.02 -7.31
N ALA A 63 -3.60 -10.80 -7.60
CA ALA A 63 -4.36 -9.79 -8.30
C ALA A 63 -4.74 -10.23 -9.72
N ARG A 64 -3.79 -10.80 -10.47
CA ARG A 64 -3.99 -11.23 -11.87
C ARG A 64 -4.86 -12.47 -12.02
N GLU A 65 -4.60 -13.52 -11.26
CA GLU A 65 -5.20 -14.85 -11.50
C GLU A 65 -6.48 -15.07 -10.69
N ALA A 66 -6.58 -14.46 -9.50
CA ALA A 66 -7.73 -14.64 -8.60
C ALA A 66 -8.59 -13.39 -8.41
N GLY A 67 -8.08 -12.21 -8.79
CA GLY A 67 -8.79 -10.93 -8.63
C GLY A 67 -8.92 -10.47 -7.17
N TRP A 68 -8.12 -11.02 -6.25
CA TRP A 68 -8.20 -10.73 -4.82
C TRP A 68 -7.53 -9.40 -4.42
N GLY A 69 -6.73 -8.81 -5.32
CA GLY A 69 -5.85 -7.69 -4.98
C GLY A 69 -4.62 -8.15 -4.19
N ASP A 70 -4.00 -7.22 -3.45
CA ASP A 70 -2.81 -7.50 -2.63
C ASP A 70 -3.20 -8.17 -1.30
N PRO A 71 -2.84 -9.45 -1.07
CA PRO A 71 -3.14 -10.16 0.16
C PRO A 71 -2.41 -9.60 1.39
N PHE A 72 -1.37 -8.78 1.20
CA PHE A 72 -0.57 -8.18 2.27
C PHE A 72 -0.98 -6.74 2.60
N SER A 73 -2.02 -6.21 1.96
CA SER A 73 -2.47 -4.83 2.11
C SER A 73 -2.71 -4.40 3.57
N ASN A 74 -3.27 -5.29 4.41
CA ASN A 74 -3.49 -5.00 5.83
C ASN A 74 -2.19 -4.89 6.65
N LEU A 75 -1.11 -5.59 6.26
CA LEU A 75 0.18 -5.52 6.95
C LEU A 75 0.88 -4.18 6.73
N ALA A 76 0.61 -3.53 5.59
CA ALA A 76 1.11 -2.18 5.32
C ALA A 76 0.39 -1.10 6.14
N SER A 77 -0.86 -1.36 6.53
CA SER A 77 -1.68 -0.46 7.35
C SER A 77 -1.30 -0.50 8.83
N ASP A 78 -0.97 -1.68 9.38
CA ASP A 78 -0.61 -1.84 10.80
C ASP A 78 0.71 -1.11 11.16
N ARG A 79 1.67 -1.01 10.23
CA ARG A 79 2.94 -0.30 10.47
C ARG A 79 2.76 1.20 10.72
N ARG A 80 1.70 1.81 10.16
CA ARG A 80 1.41 3.24 10.36
C ARG A 80 0.72 3.52 11.69
N ALA A 81 0.02 2.54 12.27
CA ALA A 81 -0.66 2.70 13.55
C ALA A 81 0.31 2.61 14.74
N ASP A 82 1.39 1.83 14.63
CA ASP A 82 2.38 1.66 15.70
C ASP A 82 3.51 2.72 15.66
N GLU A 83 3.81 3.32 14.50
CA GLU A 83 4.81 4.40 14.37
C GLU A 83 4.35 5.74 14.99
N GLU A 84 3.05 5.92 15.28
CA GLU A 84 2.52 7.12 15.95
C GLU A 84 2.56 7.04 17.50
N ALA A 85 2.94 5.88 18.08
CA ALA A 85 2.82 5.66 19.53
C ALA A 85 4.14 5.69 20.33
N GLU A 86 5.32 5.66 19.70
CA GLU A 86 6.62 5.56 20.42
C GLU A 86 7.70 6.55 19.97
N ALA A 87 7.38 7.85 19.94
CA ALA A 87 8.39 8.91 19.86
C ALA A 87 8.58 9.63 21.22
N GLU A 88 9.04 8.89 22.24
CA GLU A 88 9.82 9.47 23.34
C GLU A 88 11.28 9.01 23.17
N GLU A 89 12.14 9.93 22.70
CA GLU A 89 13.56 9.67 22.46
C GLU A 89 14.33 9.29 23.73
N PRO A 90 15.40 8.48 23.58
CA PRO A 90 16.62 8.72 24.33
C PRO A 90 17.72 9.26 23.40
N ALA A 91 18.20 10.44 23.75
CA ALA A 91 19.33 11.10 23.15
C ALA A 91 20.57 10.19 23.09
N GLY A 92 21.18 10.07 21.90
CA GLY A 92 22.59 9.72 21.76
C GLY A 92 22.90 8.51 20.89
N ALA A 93 22.82 8.66 19.57
CA ALA A 93 23.70 7.97 18.64
C ALA A 93 23.75 8.75 17.32
N ALA A 94 24.92 9.31 16.99
CA ALA A 94 25.19 9.88 15.69
C ALA A 94 25.31 8.76 14.64
N GLY A 95 24.17 8.24 14.19
CA GLY A 95 24.05 7.57 12.90
C GLY A 95 23.64 8.62 11.88
N GLU A 96 24.22 8.59 10.68
CA GLU A 96 23.84 9.47 9.57
C GLU A 96 22.32 9.38 9.35
N GLN A 97 21.60 10.42 9.76
CA GLN A 97 20.16 10.53 9.51
C GLN A 97 19.97 10.54 7.99
N ALA A 98 19.20 9.57 7.49
CA ALA A 98 18.80 9.58 6.09
C ALA A 98 18.12 10.93 5.80
N PRO A 99 18.36 11.53 4.61
CA PRO A 99 17.79 12.84 4.30
C PRO A 99 16.27 12.77 4.34
N VAL A 100 15.68 13.61 5.20
CA VAL A 100 14.23 13.84 5.25
C VAL A 100 13.88 14.86 4.17
N VAL A 101 12.79 14.59 3.46
CA VAL A 101 12.31 15.42 2.37
C VAL A 101 10.83 15.67 2.61
N ASP A 102 10.45 16.94 2.62
CA ASP A 102 9.05 17.35 2.69
C ASP A 102 8.45 17.37 1.30
N LEU A 103 7.30 16.74 1.16
CA LEU A 103 6.51 16.71 -0.06
C LEU A 103 5.14 17.29 0.24
N GLU A 104 4.85 18.47 -0.32
CA GLU A 104 3.54 19.09 -0.26
C GLU A 104 2.84 18.95 -1.62
N VAL A 105 1.59 18.49 -1.61
CA VAL A 105 0.79 18.35 -2.83
C VAL A 105 -0.56 19.02 -2.62
N ASP A 106 -0.79 20.06 -3.42
CA ASP A 106 -2.06 20.75 -3.49
C ASP A 106 -2.93 20.13 -4.59
N TYR A 107 -4.15 19.75 -4.23
CA TYR A 107 -5.13 19.27 -5.19
C TYR A 107 -6.29 20.26 -5.31
N ARG A 108 -6.65 20.58 -6.55
CA ARG A 108 -7.95 21.19 -6.86
C ARG A 108 -8.87 20.11 -7.38
N ILE A 109 -9.87 19.75 -6.58
CA ILE A 109 -10.81 18.68 -6.90
C ILE A 109 -12.23 19.19 -7.08
N ARG A 110 -12.98 18.48 -7.92
CA ARG A 110 -14.44 18.57 -8.02
C ARG A 110 -15.03 17.27 -7.50
N VAL A 111 -15.99 17.38 -6.59
CA VAL A 111 -16.77 16.24 -6.10
C VAL A 111 -18.06 16.17 -6.91
N HIS A 112 -18.25 15.11 -7.69
CA HIS A 112 -19.43 14.92 -8.52
C HIS A 112 -20.60 14.31 -7.75
N ASP A 113 -20.30 13.39 -6.82
CA ASP A 113 -21.29 12.67 -6.02
C ASP A 113 -20.89 12.67 -4.54
N VAL A 114 -21.32 13.70 -3.80
CA VAL A 114 -21.05 13.82 -2.36
C VAL A 114 -21.69 12.67 -1.57
N ALA A 115 -22.86 12.17 -2.00
CA ALA A 115 -23.53 11.06 -1.34
C ALA A 115 -22.84 9.71 -1.60
N GLY A 116 -22.33 9.51 -2.82
CA GLY A 116 -21.42 8.41 -3.15
C GLY A 116 -20.16 8.45 -2.32
N ALA A 117 -19.53 9.62 -2.21
CA ALA A 117 -18.34 9.83 -1.39
C ALA A 117 -18.61 9.57 0.11
N ALA A 118 -19.76 9.99 0.64
CA ALA A 118 -20.17 9.72 2.02
C ALA A 118 -20.37 8.22 2.29
N ARG A 119 -20.90 7.47 1.30
CA ARG A 119 -20.99 6.00 1.40
C ARG A 119 -19.62 5.34 1.45
N LEU A 120 -18.60 5.91 0.80
CA LEU A 120 -17.24 5.38 0.89
C LEU A 120 -16.70 5.46 2.31
N ILE A 121 -16.99 6.54 3.07
CA ILE A 121 -16.57 6.67 4.48
C ILE A 121 -17.46 5.88 5.46
N GLY A 122 -18.59 5.35 5.01
CA GLY A 122 -19.52 4.58 5.84
C GLY A 122 -20.39 5.44 6.77
N GLU A 123 -20.50 6.75 6.50
CA GLU A 123 -21.27 7.70 7.31
C GLU A 123 -22.29 8.46 6.46
N GLU A 124 -23.42 8.80 7.06
CA GLU A 124 -24.41 9.69 6.43
C GLU A 124 -23.98 11.14 6.61
N VAL A 125 -23.38 11.71 5.57
CA VAL A 125 -23.12 13.15 5.49
C VAL A 125 -24.30 13.81 4.79
N SER A 126 -24.90 14.82 5.41
CA SER A 126 -25.97 15.59 4.78
C SER A 126 -25.41 16.36 3.58
N PRO A 127 -25.86 16.09 2.35
CA PRO A 127 -25.30 16.70 1.14
C PRO A 127 -25.63 18.20 1.02
N ASP A 128 -26.60 18.68 1.79
CA ASP A 128 -27.10 20.06 1.74
C ASP A 128 -26.32 21.01 2.67
N LEU A 129 -25.34 20.50 3.44
CA LEU A 129 -24.53 21.33 4.32
C LEU A 129 -23.35 21.96 3.57
N PRO A 130 -23.14 23.29 3.66
CA PRO A 130 -21.92 23.91 3.17
C PRO A 130 -20.73 23.35 3.96
N GLY A 131 -19.85 22.62 3.28
CA GLY A 131 -18.71 21.91 3.89
C GLY A 131 -18.77 20.38 3.75
N ALA A 132 -19.91 19.80 3.38
CA ALA A 132 -20.05 18.35 3.25
C ALA A 132 -19.03 17.72 2.30
N ALA A 133 -18.73 18.38 1.18
CA ALA A 133 -17.73 17.91 0.21
C ALA A 133 -16.29 17.97 0.76
N SER A 134 -15.92 19.06 1.45
CA SER A 134 -14.58 19.19 2.06
C SER A 134 -14.40 18.24 3.23
N ASP A 135 -15.44 18.03 4.04
CA ASP A 135 -15.40 17.13 5.20
C ASP A 135 -15.23 15.67 4.77
N VAL A 136 -15.94 15.26 3.70
CA VAL A 136 -15.79 13.91 3.15
C VAL A 136 -14.38 13.70 2.60
N VAL A 137 -13.83 14.69 1.88
CA VAL A 137 -12.46 14.61 1.37
C VAL A 137 -11.44 14.54 2.50
N ALA A 138 -11.56 15.39 3.51
CA ALA A 138 -10.67 15.39 4.66
C ALA A 138 -10.69 14.05 5.42
N ARG A 139 -11.88 13.44 5.55
CA ARG A 139 -12.01 12.13 6.20
C ARG A 139 -11.48 10.98 5.35
N LEU A 140 -11.66 11.02 4.02
CA LEU A 140 -11.02 10.07 3.13
C LEU A 140 -9.49 10.16 3.23
N PHE A 141 -8.95 11.39 3.18
CA PHE A 141 -7.53 11.66 3.40
C PHE A 141 -7.03 11.05 4.72
N GLN A 142 -7.72 11.29 5.83
CA GLN A 142 -7.36 10.73 7.14
C GLN A 142 -7.41 9.20 7.19
N ARG A 143 -8.31 8.56 6.43
CA ARG A 143 -8.53 7.12 6.50
C ARG A 143 -7.52 6.33 5.69
N ASP A 144 -7.26 6.74 4.45
CA ASP A 144 -6.49 5.93 3.49
C ASP A 144 -5.34 6.70 2.81
N GLY A 145 -5.03 7.92 3.27
CA GLY A 145 -3.88 8.70 2.80
C GLY A 145 -4.10 9.43 1.47
N TRP A 146 -5.36 9.54 1.03
CA TRP A 146 -5.80 10.22 -0.19
C TRP A 146 -5.19 9.69 -1.48
N ASP A 147 -6.01 8.97 -2.24
CA ASP A 147 -5.70 8.55 -3.60
C ASP A 147 -6.91 8.75 -4.52
N PRO A 148 -6.96 9.85 -5.30
CA PRO A 148 -8.09 10.17 -6.17
C PRO A 148 -8.41 9.05 -7.18
N SER A 149 -7.39 8.30 -7.61
CA SER A 149 -7.55 7.26 -8.63
C SER A 149 -8.37 6.07 -8.14
N ARG A 150 -8.46 5.87 -6.81
CA ARG A 150 -9.19 4.75 -6.17
C ARG A 150 -10.69 4.99 -6.06
N TYR A 151 -11.14 6.23 -6.23
CA TYR A 151 -12.54 6.59 -6.00
C TYR A 151 -13.36 6.72 -7.29
N GLY A 152 -12.77 6.42 -8.46
CA GLY A 152 -13.44 6.44 -9.75
C GLY A 152 -14.06 7.80 -10.08
N ASP A 153 -15.26 7.79 -10.69
CA ASP A 153 -15.94 8.99 -11.20
C ASP A 153 -16.53 9.90 -10.10
N ILE A 154 -16.34 9.57 -8.82
CA ILE A 154 -16.85 10.34 -7.68
C ILE A 154 -16.09 11.67 -7.55
N PHE A 155 -14.80 11.66 -7.88
CA PHE A 155 -13.92 12.83 -7.83
C PHE A 155 -13.27 13.06 -9.20
N GLU A 156 -13.17 14.33 -9.57
CA GLU A 156 -12.38 14.78 -10.71
C GLU A 156 -11.27 15.69 -10.19
N VAL A 157 -10.02 15.32 -10.46
CA VAL A 157 -8.87 16.18 -10.19
C VAL A 157 -8.78 17.19 -11.33
N LEU A 158 -9.08 18.45 -11.03
CA LEU A 158 -9.05 19.55 -11.99
C LEU A 158 -7.62 20.06 -12.21
N ASP A 159 -6.85 20.12 -11.12
CA ASP A 159 -5.48 20.62 -11.12
C ASP A 159 -4.71 20.03 -9.93
N HIS A 160 -3.40 19.95 -10.06
CA HIS A 160 -2.53 19.63 -8.93
C HIS A 160 -1.18 20.34 -9.07
N THR A 161 -0.67 20.84 -7.95
CA THR A 161 0.69 21.37 -7.84
C THR A 161 1.41 20.60 -6.75
N TRP A 162 2.69 20.32 -6.96
CA TRP A 162 3.51 19.68 -5.94
C TRP A 162 4.78 20.47 -5.73
N SER A 163 5.22 20.52 -4.48
CA SER A 163 6.49 21.11 -4.07
C SER A 163 7.28 20.08 -3.25
N CYS A 164 8.60 20.12 -3.36
CA CYS A 164 9.49 19.21 -2.68
C CYS A 164 10.67 20.03 -2.15
N GLY A 165 10.88 19.97 -0.84
CA GLY A 165 11.87 20.76 -0.12
C GLY A 165 12.61 19.94 0.93
N PRO A 166 13.78 20.42 1.40
CA PRO A 166 14.32 19.89 2.65
C PRO A 166 13.31 20.15 3.78
N ASP A 167 13.29 19.26 4.78
CA ASP A 167 12.54 19.45 6.03
C ASP A 167 12.94 20.79 6.66
N ASP A 168 12.08 21.80 6.51
CA ASP A 168 12.30 23.13 7.06
C ASP A 168 11.69 23.13 8.47
N PRO A 169 12.50 23.27 9.55
CA PRO A 169 11.98 23.25 10.90
C PRO A 169 10.98 24.40 11.07
N VAL A 170 9.70 24.06 11.17
CA VAL A 170 8.60 25.01 11.40
C VAL A 170 8.87 25.74 12.71
N ASN A 171 9.00 27.06 12.63
CA ASN A 171 9.21 27.99 13.75
C ASN A 171 7.87 28.46 14.33
#